data_AF-A0A972Z9J5-F1
#
_entry.id   AF-A0A972Z9J5-F1
#
_cell.length_a   1.000
_cell.length_b   1.000
_cell.length_c   1.000
_cell.angle_alpha   90.00
_cell.angle_beta   90.00
_cell.angle_gamma   90.00
#
_symmetry.space_group_name_H-M   'P 1'
#
loop_
_entity.id
_entity.type
_entity.pdbx_description
1 polymer ?
#
loop_
_entity_poly.entity_id
_entity_poly.type
_entity_poly.pdbx_seq_one_letter_code
_entity_poly.pdbx_strand_id
1 'polypeptide(L)'
;MTAPQINRPYNPAHQNAAFLEKVFVGRDTLLSDIVSSIVSQKRKPTHQHWLLIGPRGIGKSHILALVRHRVKSDRILNAHWIPVWFPEEATGIITLRDFMEKILSLASSELKDAGLTDDAGMFADELKAAHDVSDDRKA
;
A
#
# COMPACT_ATOMS: atom_id res chain seq x y z
N MET A 1 5.10 -31.92 2.01
CA MET A 1 5.20 -30.45 2.15
C MET A 1 5.49 -29.87 0.77
N THR A 2 4.52 -29.22 0.15
CA THR A 2 4.66 -28.66 -1.21
C THR A 2 5.52 -27.39 -1.16
N ALA A 3 6.47 -27.25 -2.08
CA ALA A 3 7.29 -26.04 -2.19
C ALA A 3 6.39 -24.82 -2.45
N PRO A 4 6.63 -23.67 -1.78
CA PRO A 4 5.84 -22.49 -2.03
C PRO A 4 6.08 -21.99 -3.46
N GLN A 5 4.99 -21.72 -4.18
CA GLN A 5 5.02 -21.25 -5.55
C GLN A 5 5.54 -19.80 -5.58
N ILE A 6 6.63 -19.56 -6.30
CA ILE A 6 7.21 -18.22 -6.48
C ILE A 6 6.64 -17.63 -7.76
N ASN A 7 5.90 -16.52 -7.65
CA ASN A 7 5.51 -15.79 -8.85
C ASN A 7 6.75 -15.07 -9.43
N ARG A 8 7.08 -15.32 -10.70
CA ARG A 8 8.24 -14.74 -11.39
C ARG A 8 7.80 -13.72 -12.45
N PRO A 9 8.47 -12.56 -12.59
CA PRO A 9 9.60 -12.06 -11.79
C PRO A 9 9.22 -11.80 -10.33
N TYR A 10 10.18 -11.93 -9.40
CA TYR A 10 9.93 -11.81 -7.95
C TYR A 10 9.50 -10.38 -7.61
N ASN A 11 8.21 -10.18 -7.39
CA ASN A 11 7.64 -8.94 -6.88
C ASN A 11 6.94 -9.22 -5.55
N PRO A 12 7.47 -8.75 -4.40
CA PRO A 12 6.85 -8.95 -3.09
C PRO A 12 5.40 -8.52 -3.02
N ALA A 13 4.99 -7.49 -3.76
CA ALA A 13 3.62 -6.98 -3.76
C ALA A 13 2.59 -7.99 -4.29
N HIS A 14 3.01 -8.97 -5.09
CA HIS A 14 2.16 -9.98 -5.74
C HIS A 14 2.35 -11.39 -5.16
N GLN A 15 3.12 -11.53 -4.07
CA GLN A 15 3.31 -12.83 -3.41
C GLN A 15 2.22 -13.07 -2.36
N ASN A 16 2.02 -14.34 -2.01
CA ASN A 16 1.16 -14.71 -0.90
C ASN A 16 1.82 -14.36 0.46
N ALA A 17 1.04 -13.82 1.39
CA ALA A 17 1.48 -13.50 2.75
C ALA A 17 2.19 -14.65 3.47
N ALA A 18 1.63 -15.87 3.42
CA ALA A 18 2.19 -17.04 4.08
C ALA A 18 3.56 -17.45 3.50
N PHE A 19 3.76 -17.22 2.19
CA PHE A 19 5.08 -17.42 1.59
C PHE A 19 6.06 -16.35 2.05
N LEU A 20 5.66 -15.07 2.06
CA LEU A 20 6.51 -13.97 2.51
C LEU A 20 6.96 -14.18 3.96
N GLU A 21 6.05 -14.49 4.87
CA GLU A 21 6.39 -14.79 6.28
C GLU A 21 7.34 -15.98 6.40
N LYS A 22 7.14 -17.04 5.59
CA LYS A 22 8.00 -18.23 5.63
C LYS A 22 9.45 -17.95 5.19
N VAL A 23 9.65 -17.04 4.25
CA VAL A 23 11.00 -16.70 3.73
C VAL A 23 11.61 -15.49 4.42
N PHE A 24 10.89 -14.86 5.35
CA PHE A 24 11.37 -13.74 6.12
C PHE A 24 12.28 -14.22 7.26
N VAL A 25 13.49 -13.64 7.36
CA VAL A 25 14.47 -14.06 8.37
C VAL A 25 15.24 -12.84 8.91
N GLY A 26 15.45 -12.81 10.22
CA GLY A 26 16.45 -11.99 10.89
C GLY A 26 16.11 -10.50 11.03
N ARG A 27 14.85 -10.12 10.82
CA ARG A 27 14.38 -8.72 10.91
C ARG A 27 13.02 -8.58 11.60
N ASP A 28 12.66 -9.56 12.41
CA ASP A 28 11.38 -9.64 13.12
C ASP A 28 11.16 -8.46 14.06
N THR A 29 12.21 -7.99 14.73
CA THR A 29 12.16 -6.81 15.61
C THR A 29 11.77 -5.56 14.83
N LEU A 30 12.47 -5.27 13.73
CA LEU A 30 12.17 -4.12 12.87
C LEU A 30 10.72 -4.15 12.34
N LEU A 31 10.26 -5.31 11.87
CA LEU A 31 8.89 -5.46 11.38
C LEU A 31 7.87 -5.26 12.53
N SER A 32 8.14 -5.84 13.70
CA SER A 32 7.30 -5.69 14.89
C SER A 32 7.24 -4.23 15.36
N ASP A 33 8.35 -3.50 15.33
CA ASP A 33 8.42 -2.11 15.74
C ASP A 33 7.60 -1.19 14.82
N ILE A 34 7.70 -1.41 13.50
CA ILE A 34 6.91 -0.67 12.51
C ILE A 34 5.42 -0.93 12.74
N VAL A 35 5.00 -2.19 12.84
CA VAL A 35 3.59 -2.56 13.04
C VAL A 35 3.06 -2.01 14.37
N SER A 36 3.82 -2.17 15.45
CA SER A 36 3.44 -1.66 16.78
C SER A 36 3.29 -0.15 16.78
N SER A 37 4.18 0.57 16.08
CA SER A 37 4.06 2.01 15.96
C SER A 37 2.82 2.42 15.14
N ILE A 38 2.47 1.72 14.07
CA ILE A 38 1.21 1.95 13.32
C ILE A 38 -0.01 1.76 14.24
N VAL A 39 -0.04 0.70 15.04
CA VAL A 39 -1.12 0.47 16.03
C VAL A 39 -1.23 1.66 16.99
N SER A 40 -0.09 2.14 17.52
CA SER A 40 -0.05 3.25 18.48
C SER A 40 -0.56 4.59 17.94
N GLN A 41 -0.67 4.72 16.61
CA GLN A 41 -0.99 5.97 15.94
C GLN A 41 -2.46 6.14 15.58
N LYS A 42 -3.27 5.09 15.70
CA LYS A 42 -4.71 5.06 15.36
C LYS A 42 -5.55 6.26 15.85
N ARG A 43 -5.15 6.92 16.93
CA ARG A 43 -5.89 8.06 17.52
C ARG A 43 -5.02 9.30 17.74
N LYS A 44 -3.83 9.35 17.14
CA LYS A 44 -2.95 10.51 17.27
C LYS A 44 -3.35 11.57 16.25
N PRO A 45 -3.29 12.87 16.60
CA PRO A 45 -3.57 13.95 15.66
C PRO A 45 -2.50 14.09 14.57
N THR A 46 -1.31 13.55 14.83
CA THR A 46 -0.18 13.56 13.89
C THR A 46 0.37 12.15 13.74
N HIS A 47 0.60 11.75 12.50
CA HIS A 47 1.11 10.44 12.13
C HIS A 47 2.61 10.50 11.85
N GLN A 48 3.32 9.44 12.22
CA GLN A 48 4.74 9.27 11.98
C GLN A 48 4.96 8.77 10.54
N HIS A 49 6.02 9.25 9.91
CA HIS A 49 6.51 8.74 8.64
C HIS A 49 7.78 7.91 8.87
N TRP A 50 7.97 6.85 8.07
CA TRP A 50 9.15 6.00 8.13
C TRP A 50 9.89 5.98 6.81
N LEU A 51 11.21 5.93 6.87
CA LEU A 51 12.09 5.77 5.72
C LEU A 51 12.99 4.55 5.95
N LEU A 52 12.83 3.51 5.14
CA LEU A 52 13.66 2.31 5.20
C LEU A 52 14.89 2.47 4.29
N ILE A 53 16.09 2.54 4.88
CA ILE A 53 17.35 2.74 4.17
C ILE A 53 18.18 1.46 4.21
N GLY A 54 18.76 1.09 3.06
CA GLY A 54 19.70 -0.03 2.97
C GLY A 54 20.01 -0.43 1.52
N PRO A 55 20.97 -1.33 1.30
CA PRO A 55 21.39 -1.76 -0.04
C PRO A 55 20.25 -2.34 -0.90
N ARG A 56 20.42 -2.34 -2.23
CA ARG A 56 19.50 -3.06 -3.12
C ARG A 56 19.51 -4.56 -2.78
N GLY A 57 18.35 -5.20 -2.87
CA GLY A 57 18.20 -6.63 -2.55
C GLY A 57 18.13 -6.98 -1.05
N ILE A 58 18.30 -6.02 -0.13
CA ILE A 58 18.27 -6.29 1.32
C ILE A 58 16.87 -6.65 1.88
N GLY A 59 15.83 -6.61 1.05
CA GLY A 59 14.46 -6.97 1.44
C GLY A 59 13.56 -5.80 1.89
N LYS A 60 13.87 -4.55 1.53
CA LYS A 60 13.03 -3.38 1.88
C LYS A 60 11.57 -3.54 1.41
N SER A 61 11.37 -3.81 0.13
CA SER A 61 10.04 -4.03 -0.45
C SER A 61 9.34 -5.27 0.14
N HIS A 62 10.12 -6.25 0.59
CA HIS A 62 9.60 -7.43 1.28
C HIS A 62 9.03 -7.07 2.67
N ILE A 63 9.75 -6.25 3.45
CA ILE A 63 9.25 -5.73 4.74
C ILE A 63 7.97 -4.94 4.53
N LEU A 64 7.92 -4.04 3.54
CA LEU A 64 6.72 -3.27 3.23
C LEU A 64 5.53 -4.17 2.86
N ALA A 65 5.77 -5.24 2.10
CA ALA A 65 4.73 -6.20 1.75
C ALA A 65 4.19 -6.93 2.99
N LEU A 66 5.07 -7.34 3.91
CA LEU A 66 4.65 -7.93 5.20
C LEU A 66 3.85 -6.95 6.05
N VAL A 67 4.25 -5.68 6.13
CA VAL A 67 3.48 -4.63 6.84
C VAL A 67 2.08 -4.52 6.23
N ARG A 68 1.97 -4.43 4.89
CA ARG A 68 0.67 -4.39 4.19
C ARG A 68 -0.19 -5.61 4.55
N HIS A 69 0.38 -6.81 4.51
CA HIS A 69 -0.37 -8.02 4.85
C HIS A 69 -0.82 -8.05 6.31
N ARG A 70 0.03 -7.65 7.25
CA ARG A 70 -0.33 -7.59 8.68
C ARG A 70 -1.40 -6.55 8.97
N VAL A 71 -1.34 -5.39 8.32
CA VAL A 71 -2.40 -4.37 8.43
C VAL A 71 -3.74 -4.92 7.90
N LYS A 72 -3.73 -5.66 6.78
CA LYS A 72 -4.95 -6.25 6.21
C LYS A 72 -5.49 -7.43 7.05
N SER A 73 -4.63 -8.26 7.63
CA SER A 73 -5.06 -9.47 8.35
C SER A 73 -5.42 -9.24 9.81
N ASP A 74 -4.81 -8.24 10.46
CA ASP A 74 -5.14 -7.88 11.85
C ASP A 74 -6.46 -7.10 11.90
N ARG A 75 -7.43 -7.63 12.64
CA ARG A 75 -8.78 -7.07 12.71
C ARG A 75 -8.84 -5.67 13.31
N ILE A 76 -7.91 -5.33 14.23
CA ILE A 76 -7.87 -4.01 14.87
C ILE A 76 -7.27 -3.00 13.90
N LEU A 77 -6.19 -3.36 13.20
CA LEU A 77 -5.54 -2.52 12.21
C LEU A 77 -6.42 -2.30 10.98
N ASN A 78 -6.97 -3.37 10.41
CA ASN A 78 -7.82 -3.31 9.21
C ASN A 78 -9.04 -2.39 9.43
N ALA A 79 -9.60 -2.37 10.64
CA ALA A 79 -10.72 -1.49 10.98
C ALA A 79 -10.37 0.02 11.00
N HIS A 80 -9.09 0.40 10.94
CA HIS A 80 -8.63 1.80 11.05
C HIS A 80 -7.71 2.23 9.92
N TRP A 81 -7.13 1.28 9.20
CA TRP A 81 -6.08 1.52 8.23
C TRP A 81 -6.34 0.73 6.95
N ILE A 82 -6.29 1.43 5.83
CA ILE A 82 -6.36 0.83 4.49
C ILE A 82 -4.99 1.03 3.84
N PRO A 83 -4.19 -0.03 3.67
CA PRO A 83 -2.84 0.11 3.13
C PRO A 83 -2.89 0.27 1.61
N VAL A 84 -2.49 1.44 1.12
CA VAL A 84 -2.39 1.74 -0.32
C VAL A 84 -0.97 1.43 -0.81
N TRP A 85 -0.85 0.48 -1.75
CA TRP A 85 0.44 0.10 -2.32
C TRP A 85 0.76 0.93 -3.57
N PHE A 86 1.76 1.80 -3.47
CA PHE A 86 2.23 2.57 -4.61
C PHE A 86 3.27 1.76 -5.43
N PRO A 87 3.18 1.75 -6.77
CA PRO A 87 4.15 1.03 -7.60
C PRO A 87 5.56 1.63 -7.49
N GLU A 88 6.58 0.76 -7.49
CA GLU A 88 8.01 1.17 -7.41
C GLU A 88 8.42 2.00 -8.63
N GLU A 89 7.96 1.59 -9.80
CA GLU A 89 8.14 2.28 -11.07
C GLU A 89 6.78 2.84 -11.50
N ALA A 90 6.64 4.16 -11.50
CA ALA A 90 5.40 4.84 -11.85
C ALA A 90 5.56 5.59 -13.18
N THR A 91 5.62 4.82 -14.28
CA THR A 91 5.65 5.40 -15.63
C THR A 91 4.37 6.20 -15.88
N GLY A 92 4.52 7.39 -16.46
CA GLY A 92 3.39 8.27 -16.78
C GLY A 92 2.95 9.20 -15.63
N ILE A 93 3.59 9.16 -14.47
CA ILE A 93 3.42 10.21 -13.45
C ILE A 93 4.45 11.30 -13.69
N ILE A 94 4.01 12.39 -14.33
CA ILE A 94 4.88 13.50 -14.74
C ILE A 94 4.57 14.73 -13.89
N THR A 95 3.31 14.91 -13.49
CA THR A 95 2.83 16.06 -12.75
C THR A 95 2.29 15.67 -11.36
N LEU A 96 2.16 16.66 -10.48
CA LEU A 96 1.51 16.47 -9.18
C LEU A 96 0.06 15.98 -9.35
N ARG A 97 -0.63 16.41 -10.42
CA ARG A 97 -1.98 15.93 -10.74
C ARG A 97 -1.97 14.43 -11.00
N ASP A 98 -1.10 13.95 -11.89
CA ASP A 98 -1.00 12.51 -12.23
C ASP A 98 -0.72 11.69 -10.96
N PHE A 99 0.11 12.23 -10.06
CA PHE A 99 0.41 11.61 -8.78
C PHE A 99 -0.82 11.51 -7.87
N MET A 100 -1.58 12.61 -7.72
CA MET A 100 -2.79 12.63 -6.91
C MET A 100 -3.90 11.75 -7.50
N GLU A 101 -4.11 11.78 -8.81
CA GLU A 101 -5.04 10.90 -9.53
C GLU A 101 -4.65 9.43 -9.33
N LYS A 102 -3.34 9.10 -9.38
CA LYS A 102 -2.86 7.75 -9.09
C LYS A 102 -3.17 7.32 -7.66
N ILE A 103 -2.95 8.20 -6.67
CA ILE A 103 -3.28 7.93 -5.27
C ILE A 103 -4.78 7.64 -5.12
N LEU A 104 -5.64 8.51 -5.66
CA LEU A 104 -7.09 8.35 -5.58
C LEU A 104 -7.55 7.04 -6.24
N SER A 105 -7.01 6.71 -7.42
CA SER A 105 -7.29 5.45 -8.11
C SER A 105 -6.91 4.22 -7.28
N LEU A 106 -5.70 4.20 -6.72
CA LEU A 106 -5.23 3.10 -5.88
C LEU A 106 -6.04 2.99 -4.58
N ALA A 107 -6.36 4.10 -3.94
CA ALA A 107 -7.18 4.15 -2.73
C ALA A 107 -8.61 3.66 -2.98
N SER A 108 -9.26 4.10 -4.06
CA SER A 108 -10.60 3.66 -4.45
C SER A 108 -10.64 2.14 -4.69
N SER A 109 -9.60 1.58 -5.35
CA SER A 109 -9.49 0.12 -5.53
C SER A 109 -9.38 -0.62 -4.19
N GLU A 110 -8.54 -0.13 -3.27
CA GLU A 110 -8.35 -0.76 -1.95
C GLU A 110 -9.60 -0.64 -1.07
N LEU A 111 -10.33 0.48 -1.15
CA LEU A 111 -11.62 0.68 -0.47
C LEU A 111 -12.69 -0.30 -0.98
N LYS A 112 -12.76 -0.49 -2.30
CA LYS A 112 -13.68 -1.44 -2.92
C LYS A 112 -13.37 -2.88 -2.50
N ASP A 113 -12.09 -3.25 -2.47
CA ASP A 113 -11.64 -4.57 -2.00
C ASP A 113 -11.93 -4.79 -0.51
N ALA A 114 -11.96 -3.72 0.29
CA ALA A 114 -12.36 -3.75 1.69
C ALA A 114 -13.89 -3.76 1.91
N GLY A 115 -14.70 -3.68 0.84
CA GLY A 115 -16.16 -3.63 0.91
C GLY A 115 -16.75 -2.26 1.25
N LEU A 116 -15.93 -1.20 1.25
CA LEU A 116 -16.34 0.18 1.52
C LEU A 116 -16.74 0.86 0.21
N THR A 117 -17.83 0.38 -0.39
CA THR A 117 -18.24 0.79 -1.74
C THR A 117 -18.65 2.25 -1.84
N ASP A 118 -19.27 2.79 -0.78
CA ASP A 118 -19.72 4.18 -0.77
C ASP A 118 -18.52 5.14 -0.76
N ASP A 119 -17.55 4.89 0.11
CA ASP A 119 -16.28 5.64 0.17
C ASP A 119 -15.49 5.49 -1.15
N ALA A 120 -15.45 4.28 -1.72
CA ALA A 120 -14.80 4.04 -3.01
C ALA A 120 -15.46 4.86 -4.13
N GLY A 121 -16.78 5.01 -4.09
CA GLY A 121 -17.57 5.84 -5.01
C GLY A 121 -17.22 7.31 -4.90
N MET A 122 -17.12 7.85 -3.68
CA MET A 122 -16.70 9.25 -3.45
C MET A 122 -15.33 9.54 -4.07
N PHE A 123 -14.36 8.65 -3.89
CA PHE A 123 -13.03 8.80 -4.48
C PHE A 123 -13.06 8.68 -6.02
N ALA A 124 -13.91 7.81 -6.56
CA ALA A 124 -14.07 7.65 -8.01
C ALA A 124 -14.74 8.88 -8.65
N ASP A 125 -15.68 9.51 -7.96
CA ASP A 125 -16.34 10.73 -8.46
C ASP A 125 -15.40 11.92 -8.41
N GLU A 126 -14.58 12.05 -7.36
CA GLU A 126 -13.52 13.06 -7.29
C GLU A 126 -12.50 12.89 -8.44
N LEU A 127 -12.16 11.63 -8.78
CA LEU A 127 -11.29 11.33 -9.91
C LEU A 127 -11.91 11.77 -11.26
N LYS A 128 -13.22 11.57 -11.46
CA LYS A 128 -13.92 12.06 -12.66
C LYS A 128 -13.91 13.58 -12.73
N ALA A 129 -14.21 14.25 -11.62
CA ALA A 129 -14.19 15.71 -11.54
C ALA A 129 -12.79 16.26 -11.85
N ALA A 130 -11.73 15.59 -11.39
CA ALA A 130 -10.35 15.98 -11.71
C ALA A 130 -10.06 15.86 -13.21
N HIS A 131 -10.56 14.83 -13.88
CA HIS A 131 -10.39 14.62 -15.32
C HIS A 131 -11.13 15.68 -16.15
N ASP A 132 -12.39 15.98 -15.81
CA ASP A 132 -13.24 16.95 -16.55
C ASP A 132 -12.62 18.36 -16.56
N VAL A 133 -12.01 18.79 -15.46
CA VAL A 133 -11.32 20.10 -15.36
C VAL A 133 -10.08 20.18 -16.26
N SER A 134 -9.52 19.05 -16.69
CA SER A 134 -8.33 19.02 -17.54
C SER A 134 -8.65 19.20 -19.03
N ASP A 135 -9.81 18.71 -19.49
CA ASP A 135 -10.23 18.84 -20.88
C ASP A 135 -10.65 20.28 -21.20
N ASP A 136 -11.24 20.99 -20.23
CA ASP A 136 -11.62 22.41 -20.38
C ASP A 136 -10.43 23.37 -20.53
N ARG A 137 -9.21 22.99 -20.12
CA ARG A 137 -8.00 23.83 -20.26
C ARG A 137 -7.24 23.61 -21.56
N LYS A 138 -7.66 22.66 -22.39
CA LYS A 138 -7.10 22.42 -23.74
C LYS A 138 -7.92 23.06 -24.85
N ALA A 139 -9.01 23.76 -24.52
CA ALA A 139 -9.85 24.54 -25.43
C ALA A 139 -9.40 26.00 -25.53
#